data_AF-A0A943ZGZ4-F1
#
_entry.id   AF-A0A943ZGZ4-F1
#
_cell.length_a   1.000
_cell.length_b   1.000
_cell.length_c   1.000
_cell.angle_alpha   90.00
_cell.angle_beta   90.00
_cell.angle_gamma   90.00
#
_symmetry.space_group_name_H-M   'P 1'
#
loop_
_entity.id
_entity.type
_entity.pdbx_description
1 polymer ?
#
loop_
_entity_poly.entity_id
_entity_poly.type
_entity_poly.pdbx_seq_one_letter_code
_entity_poly.pdbx_strand_id
1 'polypeptide(L)'
;MDDIDNLEKLAKLRDRNILNEEEYVSLKQAIISRHVDYKGGAKSGVAYVVLGWLLGLFGVHNYYAGYTRKATIQLLITLFSGFLCFIPLVFVQVWAIAEICLINKDAADVPFREDVSLVKILRIAAVAFYIVLYFLSFLGMYGNPEPQPSNPPAAFTQLPPQGRPAFMLVP
;
A
#
# COMPACT_ATOMS: atom_id res chain seq x y z
N MET A 1 22.86 -10.46 -18.29
CA MET A 1 24.20 -11.08 -18.43
C MET A 1 24.10 -12.22 -19.43
N ASP A 2 23.07 -13.06 -19.30
CA ASP A 2 22.83 -14.26 -20.10
C ASP A 2 22.78 -14.03 -21.62
N ASP A 3 22.16 -12.94 -22.08
CA ASP A 3 22.04 -12.69 -23.53
C ASP A 3 23.37 -12.35 -24.21
N ILE A 4 24.26 -11.64 -23.51
CA ILE A 4 25.60 -11.32 -24.02
C ILE A 4 26.45 -12.59 -24.09
N ASP A 5 26.36 -13.46 -23.09
CA ASP A 5 27.00 -14.78 -23.08
C ASP A 5 26.46 -15.67 -24.22
N ASN A 6 25.15 -15.66 -24.45
CA ASN A 6 24.53 -16.37 -25.57
C ASN A 6 25.02 -15.83 -26.92
N LEU A 7 25.11 -14.50 -27.09
CA LEU A 7 25.65 -13.88 -28.31
C LEU A 7 27.14 -14.23 -28.53
N GLU A 8 27.94 -14.28 -27.47
CA GLU A 8 29.34 -14.71 -27.54
C GLU A 8 29.48 -16.19 -27.92
N LYS A 9 28.62 -17.06 -27.36
CA LYS A 9 28.53 -18.47 -27.76
C LYS A 9 28.18 -18.63 -29.24
N LEU A 10 27.23 -17.84 -29.75
CA LEU A 10 26.89 -17.87 -31.18
C LEU A 10 28.08 -17.46 -32.06
N ALA A 11 28.83 -16.42 -31.66
CA ALA A 11 30.02 -15.99 -32.41
C ALA A 11 31.08 -17.10 -32.47
N LYS A 12 31.31 -17.82 -31.36
CA LYS A 12 32.24 -18.96 -31.30
C LYS A 12 31.78 -20.13 -32.20
N LEU A 13 30.49 -20.37 -32.32
CA LEU A 13 29.94 -21.44 -33.18
C LEU A 13 30.09 -21.10 -34.67
N ARG A 14 29.91 -19.84 -35.05
CA ARG A 14 30.17 -19.35 -36.41
C ARG A 14 31.65 -19.42 -36.76
N ASP A 15 32.54 -19.00 -35.85
CA ASP A 15 33.99 -19.08 -36.05
C ASP A 15 34.50 -20.52 -36.19
N ARG A 16 33.83 -21.49 -35.56
CA ARG A 16 34.11 -22.92 -35.72
C ARG A 16 33.51 -23.53 -37.00
N ASN A 17 32.89 -22.72 -37.84
CA ASN A 17 32.21 -23.13 -39.07
C ASN A 17 31.09 -24.18 -38.82
N ILE A 18 30.50 -24.16 -37.62
CA ILE A 18 29.40 -25.06 -37.22
C ILE A 18 28.05 -24.49 -37.69
N LEU A 19 27.89 -23.17 -37.58
CA LEU A 19 26.72 -22.43 -38.08
C LEU A 19 27.09 -21.75 -39.40
N ASN A 20 26.18 -21.83 -40.37
CA ASN A 20 26.28 -21.00 -41.57
C ASN A 20 25.86 -19.54 -41.26
N GLU A 21 26.15 -18.60 -42.15
CA GLU A 21 25.84 -17.16 -41.92
C GLU A 21 24.33 -16.90 -41.78
N GLU A 22 23.48 -17.65 -42.46
CA GLU A 22 22.02 -17.48 -42.38
C GLU A 22 21.46 -17.93 -41.01
N GLU A 23 21.93 -19.08 -40.51
CA GLU A 23 21.60 -19.60 -39.18
C GLU A 23 22.16 -18.70 -38.08
N TYR A 24 23.38 -18.19 -38.25
CA TYR A 24 23.99 -17.24 -37.33
C TYR A 24 23.18 -15.95 -37.24
N VAL A 25 22.82 -15.35 -38.38
CA VAL A 25 22.05 -14.11 -38.44
C VAL A 25 20.64 -14.30 -37.88
N SER A 26 19.95 -15.39 -38.24
CA SER A 26 18.60 -15.67 -37.74
C SER A 26 18.58 -15.91 -36.22
N LEU A 27 19.53 -16.67 -35.67
CA LEU A 27 19.60 -16.94 -34.24
C LEU A 27 20.03 -15.69 -33.44
N LYS A 28 20.98 -14.91 -33.96
CA LYS A 28 21.35 -13.61 -33.40
C LYS A 28 20.14 -12.67 -33.37
N GLN A 29 19.40 -12.58 -34.47
CA GLN A 29 18.22 -11.74 -34.56
C GLN A 29 17.10 -12.23 -33.62
N ALA A 30 16.92 -13.54 -33.47
CA ALA A 30 15.95 -14.11 -32.53
C ALA A 30 16.27 -13.76 -31.07
N ILE A 31 17.55 -13.81 -30.67
CA ILE A 31 17.99 -13.40 -29.33
C ILE A 31 17.78 -11.90 -29.12
N ILE A 32 18.17 -11.07 -30.10
CA ILE A 32 18.01 -9.61 -30.02
C ILE A 32 16.52 -9.25 -29.95
N SER A 33 15.68 -9.80 -30.82
CA SER A 33 14.25 -9.55 -30.82
C SER A 33 13.60 -9.98 -29.50
N ARG A 34 13.97 -11.14 -28.95
CA ARG A 34 13.50 -11.58 -27.63
C ARG A 34 13.94 -10.64 -26.51
N HIS A 35 15.18 -10.15 -26.55
CA HIS A 35 15.69 -9.22 -25.55
C HIS A 35 15.00 -7.85 -25.63
N VAL A 36 14.80 -7.35 -26.86
CA VAL A 36 14.09 -6.09 -27.12
C VAL A 36 12.65 -6.19 -26.67
N ASP A 37 11.98 -7.31 -26.94
CA ASP A 37 10.60 -7.57 -26.50
C ASP A 37 10.50 -7.68 -24.97
N TYR A 38 11.44 -8.39 -24.33
CA TYR A 38 11.53 -8.46 -22.87
C TYR A 38 11.73 -7.08 -22.23
N LYS A 39 12.63 -6.24 -22.78
CA LYS A 39 12.85 -4.87 -22.28
C LYS A 39 11.74 -3.89 -22.63
N GLY A 40 11.02 -4.13 -23.74
CA GLY A 40 9.92 -3.31 -24.23
C GLY A 40 8.59 -3.62 -23.54
N GLY A 41 8.36 -4.88 -23.16
CA GLY A 41 7.14 -5.34 -22.50
C GLY A 41 7.16 -5.24 -20.97
N ALA A 42 8.33 -5.13 -20.35
CA ALA A 42 8.45 -5.03 -18.90
C ALA A 42 7.86 -3.72 -18.35
N LYS A 43 6.84 -3.85 -17.49
CA LYS A 43 6.17 -2.73 -16.82
C LYS A 43 7.07 -2.10 -15.75
N SER A 44 6.88 -0.83 -15.45
CA SER A 44 7.65 -0.10 -14.44
C SER A 44 7.22 -0.46 -13.02
N GLY A 45 8.15 -0.97 -12.23
CA GLY A 45 7.90 -1.28 -10.82
C GLY A 45 7.73 -0.02 -9.96
N VAL A 46 8.41 1.07 -10.33
CA VAL A 46 8.21 2.39 -9.73
C VAL A 46 6.76 2.84 -9.93
N ALA A 47 6.25 2.76 -11.17
CA ALA A 47 4.86 3.10 -11.45
C ALA A 47 3.90 2.21 -10.65
N TYR A 48 4.16 0.90 -10.55
CA TYR A 48 3.35 -0.02 -9.75
C TYR A 48 3.26 0.41 -8.28
N VAL A 49 4.39 0.72 -7.64
CA VAL A 49 4.41 1.13 -6.23
C VAL A 49 3.80 2.52 -6.03
N VAL A 50 4.05 3.49 -6.92
CA VAL A 50 3.43 4.83 -6.84
C VAL A 50 1.91 4.73 -6.98
N LEU A 51 1.43 3.95 -7.96
CA LEU A 51 0.00 3.71 -8.14
C LEU A 51 -0.62 3.04 -6.93
N GLY A 52 0.05 2.06 -6.33
CA GLY A 52 -0.50 1.36 -5.16
C GLY A 52 -0.41 2.19 -3.88
N TRP A 53 0.55 3.12 -3.78
CA TRP A 53 0.58 4.08 -2.69
C TRP A 53 -0.58 5.07 -2.80
N LEU A 54 -0.76 5.74 -3.94
CA LEU A 54 -1.73 6.82 -4.07
C LEU A 54 -3.17 6.35 -4.35
N LEU A 55 -3.32 5.28 -5.14
CA LEU A 55 -4.59 4.78 -5.66
C LEU A 55 -4.85 3.33 -5.22
N GLY A 56 -4.13 2.88 -4.17
CA GLY A 56 -4.16 1.50 -3.68
C GLY A 56 -5.56 1.02 -3.32
N LEU A 57 -6.37 1.87 -2.67
CA LEU A 57 -7.75 1.51 -2.30
C LEU A 57 -8.61 1.11 -3.50
N PHE A 58 -8.37 1.70 -4.67
CA PHE A 58 -9.14 1.40 -5.88
C PHE A 58 -8.59 0.21 -6.67
N GLY A 59 -7.43 -0.34 -6.28
CA GLY A 59 -6.80 -1.47 -6.98
C GLY A 59 -6.15 -1.12 -8.32
N VAL A 60 -5.84 0.16 -8.58
CA VAL A 60 -5.29 0.61 -9.88
C VAL A 60 -3.92 -0.01 -10.17
N HIS A 61 -3.08 -0.22 -9.16
CA HIS A 61 -1.80 -0.91 -9.30
C HIS A 61 -1.97 -2.35 -9.79
N ASN A 62 -3.04 -3.03 -9.38
CA ASN A 62 -3.35 -4.37 -9.86
C ASN A 62 -3.82 -4.38 -11.32
N TYR A 63 -4.62 -3.41 -11.74
CA TYR A 63 -4.93 -3.25 -13.18
C TYR A 63 -3.66 -2.98 -13.99
N TYR A 64 -2.78 -2.12 -13.48
CA TYR A 64 -1.48 -1.84 -14.11
C TYR A 64 -0.65 -3.12 -14.28
N ALA A 65 -0.53 -3.94 -13.23
CA ALA A 65 0.18 -5.21 -13.26
C ALA A 65 -0.57 -6.34 -14.01
N GLY A 66 -1.79 -6.10 -14.50
CA GLY A 66 -2.60 -7.09 -15.22
C GLY A 66 -3.36 -8.08 -14.32
N TYR A 67 -3.37 -7.88 -13.00
CA TYR A 67 -4.15 -8.67 -12.05
C TYR A 67 -5.62 -8.22 -12.01
N THR A 68 -6.29 -8.23 -13.17
CA THR A 68 -7.66 -7.71 -13.37
C THR A 68 -8.66 -8.27 -12.38
N ARG A 69 -8.62 -9.57 -12.06
CA ARG A 69 -9.55 -10.18 -11.08
C ARG A 69 -9.38 -9.58 -9.68
N LYS A 70 -8.14 -9.45 -9.20
CA LYS A 70 -7.84 -8.84 -7.90
C LYS A 70 -8.26 -7.37 -7.89
N ALA A 71 -7.89 -6.64 -8.94
CA ALA A 71 -8.23 -5.23 -9.10
C ALA A 71 -9.74 -5.00 -9.07
N THR A 72 -10.51 -5.81 -9.80
CA THR A 72 -11.98 -5.73 -9.80
C THR A 72 -12.57 -6.06 -8.43
N ILE A 73 -12.09 -7.10 -7.74
CA ILE A 73 -12.56 -7.42 -6.38
C ILE A 73 -12.31 -6.24 -5.44
N GLN A 74 -11.10 -5.68 -5.49
CA GLN A 74 -10.70 -4.56 -4.66
C GLN A 74 -11.54 -3.32 -4.93
N LEU A 75 -11.77 -3.00 -6.21
CA LEU A 75 -12.63 -1.90 -6.64
C LEU A 75 -14.06 -2.08 -6.13
N LEU A 76 -14.64 -3.28 -6.28
CA LEU A 76 -16.00 -3.57 -5.79
C LEU A 76 -16.09 -3.42 -4.27
N ILE A 77 -15.14 -3.97 -3.50
CA ILE A 77 -15.10 -3.81 -2.04
C ILE A 77 -15.06 -2.32 -1.69
N THR A 78 -14.22 -1.54 -2.37
CA THR A 78 -14.10 -0.09 -2.14
C THR A 78 -15.40 0.66 -2.46
N LEU A 79 -16.07 0.37 -3.59
CA LEU A 79 -17.35 1.00 -3.94
C LEU A 79 -18.48 0.65 -2.96
N PHE A 80 -18.58 -0.62 -2.56
CA PHE A 80 -19.64 -1.08 -1.66
C PHE A 80 -19.33 -0.87 -0.17
N SER A 81 -18.11 -0.45 0.17
CA SER A 81 -17.69 -0.23 1.56
C SER A 81 -18.57 0.78 2.32
N GLY A 82 -19.19 1.74 1.62
CA GLY A 82 -20.11 2.70 2.22
C GLY A 82 -21.33 2.05 2.88
N PHE A 83 -21.85 0.95 2.34
CA PHE A 83 -22.94 0.18 2.95
C PHE A 83 -22.51 -0.58 4.22
N LEU A 84 -21.20 -0.72 4.42
CA LEU A 84 -20.57 -1.47 5.51
C LEU A 84 -19.80 -0.55 6.46
N CYS A 85 -20.26 0.72 6.58
CA CYS A 85 -19.65 1.75 7.44
C CYS A 85 -18.14 1.96 7.17
N PHE A 86 -17.70 1.76 5.92
CA PHE A 86 -16.30 1.88 5.48
C PHE A 86 -15.30 0.92 6.17
N ILE A 87 -15.75 0.01 7.02
CA ILE A 87 -14.91 -1.00 7.70
C ILE A 87 -14.06 -1.81 6.69
N PRO A 88 -14.59 -2.25 5.53
CA PRO A 88 -13.80 -3.00 4.55
C PRO A 88 -12.58 -2.23 4.00
N LEU A 89 -12.59 -0.90 4.03
CA LEU A 89 -11.47 -0.11 3.51
C LEU A 89 -10.17 -0.33 4.28
N VAL A 90 -10.25 -0.62 5.58
CA VAL A 90 -9.05 -0.94 6.38
C VAL A 90 -8.38 -2.22 5.87
N PHE A 91 -9.18 -3.25 5.58
CA PHE A 91 -8.68 -4.51 5.03
C PHE A 91 -8.10 -4.33 3.62
N VAL A 92 -8.79 -3.55 2.77
CA VAL A 92 -8.32 -3.22 1.42
C VAL A 92 -7.00 -2.43 1.46
N GLN A 93 -6.84 -1.51 2.41
CA GLN A 93 -5.62 -0.73 2.55
C GLN A 93 -4.43 -1.62 2.94
N VAL A 94 -4.62 -2.54 3.90
CA VAL A 94 -3.59 -3.52 4.27
C VAL A 94 -3.25 -4.44 3.10
N TRP A 95 -4.27 -4.90 2.35
CA TRP A 95 -4.07 -5.67 1.12
C TRP A 95 -3.22 -4.89 0.10
N ALA A 96 -3.57 -3.64 -0.21
CA ALA A 96 -2.82 -2.81 -1.15
C ALA A 96 -1.34 -2.65 -0.72
N ILE A 97 -1.08 -2.40 0.57
CA ILE A 97 0.27 -2.27 1.12
C ILE A 97 1.04 -3.59 1.00
N ALA A 98 0.40 -4.72 1.30
CA ALA A 98 1.03 -6.03 1.16
C ALA A 98 1.43 -6.30 -0.30
N GLU A 99 0.59 -5.95 -1.25
CA GLU A 99 0.88 -6.16 -2.67
C GLU A 99 2.03 -5.31 -3.19
N ILE A 100 2.04 -3.99 -2.91
CA ILE A 100 3.16 -3.14 -3.35
C ILE A 100 4.51 -3.56 -2.73
N CYS A 101 4.49 -4.22 -1.57
CA CYS A 101 5.68 -4.73 -0.90
C CYS A 101 6.16 -6.07 -1.44
N LEU A 102 5.24 -6.98 -1.77
CA LEU A 102 5.53 -8.39 -2.04
C LEU A 102 5.56 -8.75 -3.53
N ILE A 103 4.90 -7.97 -4.39
CA ILE A 103 4.78 -8.27 -5.83
C ILE A 103 5.88 -7.52 -6.62
N ASN A 104 6.67 -8.30 -7.38
CA ASN A 104 7.79 -7.79 -8.20
C ASN A 104 7.65 -8.15 -9.70
N LYS A 105 6.50 -8.68 -10.10
CA LYS A 105 6.23 -9.14 -11.47
C LYS A 105 4.77 -8.90 -11.85
N ASP A 106 4.50 -8.89 -13.13
CA ASP A 106 3.15 -8.74 -13.67
C ASP A 106 2.40 -10.07 -13.78
N ALA A 107 1.16 -10.02 -14.28
CA ALA A 107 0.32 -11.20 -14.48
C ALA A 107 0.79 -12.13 -15.61
N ALA A 108 1.69 -11.67 -16.48
CA ALA A 108 2.33 -12.46 -17.52
C ALA A 108 3.66 -13.08 -17.04
N ASP A 109 3.94 -13.00 -15.73
CA ASP A 109 5.17 -13.47 -15.09
C ASP A 109 6.44 -12.68 -15.50
N VAL A 110 6.27 -11.51 -16.12
CA VAL A 110 7.39 -10.64 -16.49
C VAL A 110 7.80 -9.80 -15.28
N PRO A 111 9.07 -9.87 -14.83
CA PRO A 111 9.57 -9.02 -13.75
C PRO A 111 9.44 -7.54 -14.11
N PHE A 112 9.13 -6.72 -13.10
CA PHE A 112 9.08 -5.29 -13.33
C PHE A 112 10.45 -4.71 -13.67
N ARG A 113 10.47 -3.75 -14.59
CA ARG A 113 11.64 -2.94 -14.87
C ARG A 113 11.74 -1.85 -13.81
N GLU A 114 12.66 -2.03 -12.88
CA GLU A 114 12.82 -1.12 -11.75
C GLU A 114 14.28 -0.91 -11.37
N ASP A 115 14.55 0.28 -10.86
CA ASP A 115 15.71 0.51 -10.00
C ASP A 115 15.36 -0.02 -8.61
N VAL A 116 15.99 -1.14 -8.24
CA VAL A 116 15.73 -1.86 -6.99
C VAL A 116 15.95 -0.98 -5.77
N SER A 117 16.91 -0.04 -5.80
CA SER A 117 17.17 0.87 -4.68
C SER A 117 16.02 1.86 -4.53
N LEU A 118 15.56 2.43 -5.64
CA LEU A 118 14.47 3.39 -5.65
C LEU A 118 13.14 2.75 -5.22
N VAL A 119 12.82 1.57 -5.74
CA VAL A 119 11.60 0.83 -5.35
C VAL A 119 11.61 0.43 -3.89
N LYS A 120 12.75 -0.01 -3.34
CA LYS A 120 12.88 -0.30 -1.90
C LYS A 120 12.63 0.93 -1.05
N ILE A 121 13.25 2.06 -1.39
CA ILE A 121 13.04 3.33 -0.68
C ILE A 121 11.55 3.71 -0.74
N LEU A 122 10.93 3.60 -1.92
CA LEU A 122 9.54 3.95 -2.12
C LEU A 122 8.59 3.05 -1.30
N ARG A 123 8.85 1.74 -1.21
CA ARG A 123 8.09 0.80 -0.37
C ARG A 123 8.22 1.13 1.12
N ILE A 124 9.44 1.38 1.58
CA ILE A 124 9.70 1.76 2.98
C ILE A 124 9.00 3.09 3.31
N ALA A 125 9.10 4.07 2.41
CA ALA A 125 8.46 5.36 2.56
C ALA A 125 6.93 5.23 2.61
N ALA A 126 6.33 4.40 1.75
CA ALA A 126 4.89 4.15 1.75
C ALA A 126 4.43 3.55 3.09
N VAL A 127 5.12 2.52 3.59
CA VAL A 127 4.81 1.90 4.88
C VAL A 127 4.96 2.90 6.02
N ALA A 128 6.07 3.65 6.07
CA ALA A 128 6.32 4.67 7.09
C ALA A 128 5.25 5.76 7.07
N PHE A 129 4.84 6.22 5.89
CA PHE A 129 3.78 7.21 5.71
C PHE A 129 2.45 6.75 6.32
N TYR A 130 2.03 5.50 6.04
CA TYR A 130 0.81 4.96 6.63
C TYR A 130 0.93 4.76 8.15
N ILE A 131 2.08 4.30 8.66
CA ILE A 131 2.32 4.18 10.10
C ILE A 131 2.17 5.54 10.79
N VAL A 132 2.80 6.58 10.26
CA VAL A 132 2.70 7.94 10.81
C VAL A 132 1.27 8.44 10.76
N LEU A 133 0.56 8.27 9.63
CA LEU A 133 -0.85 8.66 9.50
C LEU A 133 -1.75 7.98 10.54
N TYR A 134 -1.61 6.66 10.72
CA TYR A 134 -2.40 5.92 11.70
C TYR A 134 -2.04 6.32 13.13
N PHE A 135 -0.75 6.55 13.42
CA PHE A 135 -0.32 7.01 14.73
C PHE A 135 -0.89 8.41 15.08
N LEU A 136 -0.83 9.36 14.15
CA LEU A 136 -1.43 10.68 14.32
C LEU A 136 -2.95 10.60 14.50
N SER A 137 -3.62 9.72 13.75
CA SER A 137 -5.07 9.50 13.88
C SER A 137 -5.42 8.92 15.26
N PHE A 138 -4.61 8.00 15.77
CA PHE A 138 -4.75 7.44 17.11
C PHE A 138 -4.56 8.49 18.20
N LEU A 139 -3.50 9.30 18.13
CA LEU A 139 -3.28 10.40 19.08
C LEU A 139 -4.42 11.42 19.06
N GLY A 140 -4.96 11.75 17.88
CA GLY A 140 -6.08 12.68 17.76
C GLY A 140 -7.37 12.18 18.44
N MET A 141 -7.61 10.87 18.45
CA MET A 141 -8.77 10.29 19.16
C MET A 141 -8.65 10.33 20.68
N TYR A 142 -7.44 10.15 21.23
CA TYR A 142 -7.22 10.01 22.68
C TYR A 142 -6.60 11.23 23.36
N GLY A 143 -6.13 12.23 22.59
CA GLY A 143 -5.36 13.36 23.10
C GLY A 143 -6.18 14.53 23.65
N ASN A 144 -7.52 14.50 23.57
CA ASN A 144 -8.36 15.52 24.17
C ASN A 144 -8.87 15.06 25.54
N PRO A 145 -8.31 15.59 26.65
CA PRO A 145 -8.86 15.32 27.96
C PRO A 145 -10.28 15.87 28.03
N GLU A 146 -11.21 15.03 28.47
CA GLU A 146 -12.58 15.46 28.74
C GLU A 146 -12.52 16.65 29.72
N PRO A 147 -13.19 17.79 29.42
CA PRO A 147 -13.20 18.91 30.33
C PRO A 147 -13.73 18.45 31.68
N GLN A 148 -12.90 18.52 32.73
CA GLN A 148 -13.34 18.13 34.07
C GLN A 148 -14.61 18.89 34.42
N PRO A 149 -15.66 18.22 34.93
CA PRO A 149 -16.83 18.91 35.42
C PRO A 149 -16.38 19.89 36.49
N SER A 150 -16.62 21.19 36.26
CA SER A 150 -16.30 22.23 37.24
C SER A 150 -16.98 21.87 38.55
N ASN A 151 -16.21 21.74 39.63
CA ASN A 151 -16.75 21.55 40.97
C ASN A 151 -17.83 22.64 41.21
N PRO A 152 -19.05 22.28 41.63
CA PRO A 152 -20.04 23.28 41.97
C PRO A 152 -19.46 24.18 43.08
N PRO A 153 -19.71 25.51 43.03
CA PRO A 153 -19.22 26.41 44.06
C PRO A 153 -19.71 25.93 45.42
N ALA A 154 -18.82 25.94 46.41
CA ALA A 154 -19.03 25.48 47.78
C ALA A 154 -20.06 26.31 48.59
N ALA A 155 -21.11 26.81 47.95
CA ALA A 155 -22.02 27.81 48.49
C ALA A 155 -23.37 27.24 48.96
N PHE A 156 -23.62 25.93 48.87
CA PHE A 156 -24.95 25.35 49.18
C PHE A 156 -25.03 24.46 50.44
N THR A 157 -24.02 24.45 51.31
CA THR A 157 -24.01 23.57 52.50
C THR A 157 -23.95 24.32 53.83
N GLN A 158 -24.61 25.48 53.93
CA GLN A 158 -24.78 26.19 55.20
C GLN A 158 -26.20 26.78 55.30
N LEU A 159 -27.23 25.94 55.32
CA LEU A 159 -28.50 26.34 55.95
C LEU A 159 -28.38 25.98 57.44
N PRO A 160 -28.51 26.95 58.37
CA PRO A 160 -28.46 26.65 59.80
C PRO A 160 -29.62 25.72 60.20
N PRO A 161 -29.42 24.84 61.19
CA PRO A 161 -30.47 23.95 61.66
C PRO A 161 -31.66 24.80 62.17
N GLN A 162 -32.82 24.62 61.56
CA GLN A 162 -34.08 25.21 62.02
C GLN A 162 -34.33 24.74 63.47
N GLY A 163 -34.17 25.65 64.42
CA GLY A 163 -34.45 25.39 65.83
C GLY A 163 -35.92 25.03 66.02
N ARG A 164 -36.18 23.88 66.66
CA ARG A 164 -37.52 23.49 67.11
C ARG A 164 -38.11 24.59 68.01
N PRO A 165 -39.39 25.00 67.83
CA PRO A 165 -40.03 25.87 68.79
C PRO A 165 -40.19 25.14 70.12
N ALA A 166 -39.65 25.72 71.19
CA ALA A 166 -39.88 25.26 72.55
C ALA A 166 -41.35 25.46 72.90
N PHE A 167 -42.07 24.36 73.11
CA PHE A 167 -43.43 24.38 73.64
C PHE A 167 -43.35 24.84 75.11
N MET A 168 -43.64 26.12 75.33
CA MET A 168 -43.72 26.72 76.66
C MET A 168 -45.04 26.29 77.30
N LEU A 169 -44.97 25.34 78.24
CA LEU A 169 -46.04 25.07 79.19
C LEU A 169 -46.17 26.28 80.13
N VAL A 170 -47.34 26.92 80.12
CA VAL A 170 -47.74 27.96 81.08
C VAL A 170 -48.69 27.29 82.09
N PRO A 171 -48.57 27.59 83.40
CA PRO A 171 -49.14 26.80 84.50
C PRO A 171 -50.67 26.82 84.60
#